data_AF-A0A2S7R4I8-F1
#
_entry.id   AF-A0A2S7R4I8-F1
#
_cell.length_a   1.000
_cell.length_b   1.000
_cell.length_c   1.000
_cell.angle_alpha   90.00
_cell.angle_beta   90.00
_cell.angle_gamma   90.00
#
_symmetry.space_group_name_H-M   'P 1'
#
loop_
_entity.id
_entity.type
_entity.pdbx_description
1 polymer ?
#
loop_
_entity_poly.entity_id
_entity_poly.type
_entity_poly.pdbx_seq_one_letter_code
_entity_poly.pdbx_strand_id
1 'polypeptide(L)' 'MGLLALGTPLDWPEAKKNAQTVREWGIQQLLAIWNRAKGKERDALLWGDEVRKSSFHEDEQR' A
#
# COMPACT_ATOMS: atom_id res chain seq x y z
N MET A 1 11.54 2.84 -3.49
CA MET A 1 10.33 3.52 -2.98
C MET A 1 10.15 4.82 -3.75
N GLY A 2 8.98 5.05 -4.36
CA GLY A 2 8.63 6.33 -4.99
C GLY A 2 7.98 7.29 -3.99
N LEU A 3 7.81 8.56 -4.38
CA LEU A 3 7.04 9.53 -3.61
C LEU A 3 5.53 9.22 -3.72
N LEU A 4 4.77 9.51 -2.66
CA LEU A 4 3.32 9.33 -2.66
C LEU A 4 2.68 10.25 -3.70
N ALA A 5 1.66 9.74 -4.40
CA ALA A 5 0.86 10.56 -5.30
C ALA A 5 0.00 11.55 -4.51
N LEU A 6 -0.15 12.77 -5.02
CA LEU A 6 -1.03 13.78 -4.43
C LEU A 6 -2.50 13.42 -4.68
N GLY A 7 -3.35 13.52 -3.65
CA GLY A 7 -4.79 13.29 -3.75
C GLY A 7 -5.55 13.90 -2.58
N THR A 8 -6.87 13.98 -2.70
CA THR A 8 -7.76 14.49 -1.64
C THR A 8 -8.26 13.33 -0.78
N PRO A 9 -7.83 13.21 0.49
CA PRO A 9 -8.35 12.18 1.38
C PRO A 9 -9.81 12.48 1.76
N LEU A 10 -10.60 11.43 1.91
CA LEU A 10 -11.97 11.52 2.41
C LEU A 10 -12.00 11.33 3.92
N ASP A 11 -12.84 12.10 4.62
CA ASP A 11 -13.12 11.88 6.03
C ASP A 11 -13.86 10.56 6.26
N TRP A 12 -13.74 10.01 7.47
CA TRP A 12 -14.26 8.69 7.81
C TRP A 12 -15.75 8.47 7.46
N PRO A 13 -16.69 9.40 7.74
CA PRO A 13 -18.10 9.22 7.40
C PRO A 13 -18.36 9.07 5.90
N GLU A 14 -17.53 9.69 5.07
CA GLU A 14 -17.62 9.63 3.60
C GLU A 14 -16.93 8.37 3.07
N ALA A 15 -15.76 8.04 3.61
CA ALA A 15 -15.05 6.81 3.29
C ALA A 15 -15.89 5.56 3.60
N LYS A 16 -16.61 5.56 4.72
CA LYS A 16 -17.46 4.43 5.14
C LYS A 16 -18.56 4.10 4.13
N LYS A 17 -19.12 5.09 3.43
CA LYS A 17 -20.13 4.88 2.38
C LYS A 17 -19.58 4.08 1.20
N ASN A 18 -18.31 4.28 0.88
CA ASN A 18 -17.62 3.64 -0.25
C ASN A 18 -16.91 2.33 0.16
N ALA A 19 -16.88 1.99 1.45
CA ALA A 19 -16.12 0.85 1.96
C ALA A 19 -16.56 -0.50 1.34
N GLN A 20 -17.87 -0.67 1.10
CA GLN A 20 -18.38 -1.88 0.47
C GLN A 20 -17.94 -1.99 -1.00
N THR A 21 -18.02 -0.91 -1.76
CA THR A 21 -17.55 -0.85 -3.16
C THR A 21 -16.05 -1.12 -3.27
N VAL A 22 -15.24 -0.51 -2.39
CA VAL A 22 -13.78 -0.75 -2.34
C VAL A 22 -13.48 -2.22 -2.06
N ARG A 23 -14.23 -2.87 -1.18
CA ARG A 23 -14.08 -4.29 -0.88
C ARG A 23 -14.41 -5.16 -2.08
N GLU A 24 -15.55 -4.94 -2.74
CA GLU A 24 -15.98 -5.72 -3.91
C GLU A 24 -14.98 -5.59 -5.07
N TRP A 25 -14.53 -4.38 -5.37
CA TRP A 25 -13.51 -4.16 -6.39
C TRP A 25 -12.15 -4.71 -6.00
N GLY A 26 -11.77 -4.64 -4.73
CA GLY A 26 -10.55 -5.25 -4.21
C GLY A 26 -10.50 -6.76 -4.43
N ILE A 27 -11.63 -7.45 -4.22
CA ILE A 27 -11.74 -8.90 -4.48
C ILE A 27 -11.59 -9.19 -5.97
N GLN A 28 -12.23 -8.40 -6.85
CA GLN A 28 -12.09 -8.55 -8.30
C GLN A 28 -10.63 -8.33 -8.76
N GLN A 29 -9.95 -7.31 -8.21
CA GLN A 29 -8.55 -7.04 -8.50
C GLN A 29 -7.66 -8.20 -8.05
N LEU A 30 -7.90 -8.74 -6.85
CA LEU A 30 -7.16 -9.90 -6.34
C LEU A 30 -7.30 -11.11 -7.26
N LEU A 31 -8.54 -11.45 -7.67
CA LEU A 31 -8.79 -12.56 -8.59
C LEU A 31 -8.15 -12.33 -9.97
N ALA A 32 -8.15 -11.09 -10.46
CA ALA A 32 -7.49 -10.75 -11.73
C ALA A 32 -5.96 -10.89 -11.64
N ILE A 33 -5.35 -10.43 -10.55
CA ILE A 33 -3.91 -10.58 -10.29
C ILE A 33 -3.55 -12.06 -10.18
N TRP A 34 -4.31 -12.83 -9.39
CA TRP A 34 -4.10 -14.26 -9.23
C TRP A 34 -4.16 -15.00 -10.57
N ASN A 35 -5.20 -14.76 -11.37
CA ASN A 35 -5.34 -15.41 -12.66
C ASN A 35 -4.20 -15.08 -13.65
N ARG A 36 -3.60 -13.90 -13.54
CA ARG A 36 -2.41 -13.51 -14.32
C ARG A 36 -1.11 -14.09 -13.76
N ALA A 37 -1.00 -14.24 -12.44
CA ALA A 37 0.22 -14.67 -11.76
C ALA A 37 0.36 -16.19 -11.65
N LYS A 38 -0.74 -16.95 -11.67
CA LYS A 38 -0.76 -18.41 -11.42
C LYS A 38 0.10 -19.25 -12.37
N GLY A 39 0.43 -18.73 -13.56
CA GLY A 39 1.27 -19.40 -14.55
C GLY A 39 2.71 -18.87 -14.62
N LYS A 40 3.10 -17.98 -13.70
CA LYS A 40 4.46 -17.46 -13.65
C LYS A 40 5.38 -18.47 -12.97
N GLU A 41 6.31 -19.02 -13.73
CA GLU A 41 7.36 -19.91 -13.24
C GLU A 41 8.75 -19.33 -13.55
N ARG A 42 9.73 -19.62 -12.69
CA ARG A 42 11.16 -19.27 -12.86
C ARG A 42 11.48 -17.77 -12.80
N ASP A 43 10.74 -16.99 -12.01
CA ASP A 43 11.15 -15.62 -11.68
C ASP A 43 12.44 -15.62 -10.83
N ALA A 44 13.33 -14.66 -11.10
CA ALA A 44 14.55 -14.48 -10.32
C ALA A 44 14.21 -14.14 -8.86
N LEU A 45 14.98 -14.68 -7.90
CA LEU A 45 14.84 -14.36 -6.48
C LEU A 45 15.39 -12.95 -6.20
N LEU A 46 14.54 -11.95 -6.38
CA LEU A 46 14.83 -10.56 -6.00
C LEU A 46 14.46 -10.35 -4.53
N TRP A 47 15.36 -9.72 -3.77
CA TRP A 47 15.15 -9.42 -2.35
C TRP A 47 15.72 -8.04 -2.01
N GLY A 48 15.24 -7.44 -0.93
CA GLY A 48 15.67 -6.14 -0.41
C GLY A 48 15.07 -5.87 0.97
N ASP A 49 15.64 -4.90 1.69
CA ASP A 49 15.20 -4.52 3.05
C ASP A 49 14.34 -3.23 3.02
N GLU A 50 13.29 -3.19 3.84
CA GLU A 50 12.38 -2.04 4.01
C GLU A 50 12.63 -1.38 5.36
N VAL A 51 13.63 -0.49 5.43
CA VAL A 51 14.00 0.22 6.67
C VAL A 51 13.17 1.49 6.88
N ARG A 52 12.51 1.59 8.04
CA ARG A 52 11.89 2.84 8.52
C ARG A 52 12.85 3.56 9.47
N LYS A 53 13.06 4.86 9.26
CA LYS A 53 13.81 5.71 10.18
C LYS A 53 12.85 6.57 11.00
N SER A 54 13.00 6.54 12.31
CA SER A 54 12.42 7.53 13.20
C SER A 54 13.46 8.63 13.41
N SER A 55 13.07 9.88 13.18
CA SER A 55 13.93 11.01 13.51
C SER A 55 13.75 11.30 15.00
N PHE A 56 14.83 11.24 15.76
CA PHE A 56 14.87 11.72 17.13
C PHE A 56 15.56 13.08 17.11
N HIS A 57 14.91 14.09 17.69
CA HIS A 57 15.55 15.36 18.00
C HIS A 57 15.94 15.31 19.47
N GLU A 58 17.22 15.54 19.76
CA GLU A 58 17.69 15.79 21.12
C GLU A 58 17.54 17.30 21.38
N ASP A 59 16.69 17.66 22.35
CA ASP A 59 16.57 19.04 22.80
C ASP A 59 17.77 19.38 23.68
N GLU A 60 18.72 20.15 23.15
CA GLU A 60 19.85 20.71 23.89
C GLU A 60 19.35 21.87 24.78
N GLN A 61 18.83 21.54 25.95
CA GLN A 61 18.65 22.50 27.05
C GLN A 61 19.87 22.41 27.95
N ARG A 62 20.87 23.27 27.69
CA ARG A 62 21.93 23.61 28.65
C ARG A 62 22.17 25.11 28.67
#